data_AF-A0A925CAG9-F1
#
_entry.id   AF-A0A925CAG9-F1
#
_cell.length_a   1.000
_cell.length_b   1.000
_cell.length_c   1.000
_cell.angle_alpha   90.00
_cell.angle_beta   90.00
_cell.angle_gamma   90.00
#
_symmetry.space_group_name_H-M   'P 1'
#
loop_
_entity.id
_entity.type
_entity.pdbx_description
1 polymer ?
#
loop_
_entity_poly.entity_id
_entity_poly.type
_entity_poly.pdbx_seq_one_letter_code
_entity_poly.pdbx_strand_id
1 'polypeptide(L)'
;MGLFPTISGVQYVHDDRGNRVEMVAARRVREGSPDSSLPDEVNARLLSAYVEQLQRATRWTALIAIGILLIAITVSAGLGVPPATLTFVFPIVLLGTVLIMPRIIRRRLRDSTEQTLRAEGLCVGCGYELRDLGSENDRCVVCPECGCAWSVDRVVLGRTAQRDRPSPDDADREERTHSHSRSLRQVLSITDASGRIVDLINPRVTHRLPAHWDAIPEERRRPLRNRLRRIGMTRRVLIALFMVSIGVFQISITRRTGVSGYRALFPFAMGAYFVGMAFWILRHPLTHNRKKIAGVMMGEGLCPSCAKDLRAEPRQPDGLLVCPSCHAAWSPTVEERPKWLRP
;
A
#
# COMPACT_ATOMS: atom_id res chain seq x y z
N MET A 1 3.57 23.23 -10.76
CA MET A 1 3.58 21.94 -11.50
C MET A 1 4.97 21.30 -11.69
N GLY A 2 6.07 21.78 -11.08
CA GLY A 2 7.43 21.28 -11.40
C GLY A 2 8.35 20.90 -10.23
N LEU A 3 7.84 20.70 -9.01
CA LEU A 3 8.68 20.41 -7.82
C LEU A 3 8.65 18.96 -7.36
N PHE A 4 8.07 18.05 -8.15
CA PHE A 4 8.30 16.63 -7.91
C PHE A 4 9.65 16.29 -8.56
N PRO A 5 10.68 15.91 -7.78
CA PRO A 5 11.94 15.47 -8.34
C PRO A 5 11.62 14.41 -9.38
N THR A 6 12.03 14.61 -10.62
CA THR A 6 11.83 13.65 -11.70
C THR A 6 12.46 12.33 -11.26
N ILE A 7 11.61 11.39 -10.87
CA ILE A 7 12.00 10.03 -10.46
C ILE A 7 12.30 9.26 -11.75
N SER A 8 13.28 9.71 -12.53
CA SER A 8 13.72 9.10 -13.78
C SER A 8 14.93 8.17 -13.57
N GLY A 9 15.14 7.71 -12.33
CA GLY A 9 16.19 6.73 -12.07
C GLY A 9 15.76 5.39 -12.65
N VAL A 10 16.47 4.95 -13.70
CA VAL A 10 16.34 3.61 -14.26
C VAL A 10 16.48 2.58 -13.13
N GLN A 11 15.48 1.72 -12.99
CA GLN A 11 15.52 0.63 -12.02
C GLN A 11 16.05 -0.61 -12.72
N TYR A 12 16.97 -1.31 -12.06
CA TYR A 12 17.55 -2.54 -12.57
C TYR A 12 17.20 -3.70 -11.66
N VAL A 13 16.95 -4.83 -12.30
CA VAL A 13 16.75 -6.15 -11.70
C VAL A 13 17.77 -7.11 -12.30
N HIS A 14 18.11 -8.19 -11.61
CA HIS A 14 18.88 -9.27 -12.21
C HIS A 14 17.92 -10.35 -12.71
N ASP A 15 18.14 -10.82 -13.93
CA ASP A 15 17.50 -12.03 -14.43
C ASP A 15 18.04 -13.27 -13.71
N ASP A 16 17.41 -14.42 -13.88
CA ASP A 16 17.82 -15.64 -13.16
C ASP A 16 19.13 -16.25 -13.72
N ARG A 17 19.68 -15.69 -14.81
CA ARG A 17 21.03 -15.93 -15.32
C ARG A 17 22.06 -14.92 -14.80
N GLY A 18 21.65 -13.97 -13.96
CA GLY A 18 22.50 -12.94 -13.35
C GLY A 18 22.68 -11.68 -14.21
N ASN A 19 22.10 -11.61 -15.41
CA ASN A 19 22.20 -10.44 -16.27
C ASN A 19 21.44 -9.27 -15.65
N ARG A 20 22.02 -8.07 -15.72
CA ARG A 20 21.38 -6.85 -15.23
C ARG A 20 20.44 -6.30 -16.29
N VAL A 21 19.16 -6.24 -15.97
CA VAL A 21 18.07 -5.85 -16.87
C VAL A 21 17.39 -4.59 -16.35
N GLU A 22 17.08 -3.65 -17.24
CA GLU A 22 16.24 -2.48 -16.92
C GLU A 22 14.77 -2.91 -16.77
N MET A 23 14.12 -2.54 -15.66
CA MET A 23 12.72 -2.89 -15.42
C MET A 23 11.76 -2.03 -16.24
N VAL A 24 10.71 -2.64 -16.79
CA VAL A 24 9.75 -2.00 -17.70
C VAL A 24 8.93 -0.83 -17.09
N ALA A 25 8.94 -0.68 -15.77
CA ALA A 25 7.83 -0.03 -15.06
C ALA A 25 7.98 1.47 -14.72
N ALA A 26 9.12 2.12 -14.96
CA ALA A 26 9.25 3.56 -14.64
C ALA A 26 9.07 4.48 -15.85
N ARG A 27 9.58 4.06 -17.00
CA ARG A 27 9.69 4.91 -18.19
C ARG A 27 8.43 4.87 -19.05
N ARG A 28 7.95 3.67 -19.39
CA ARG A 28 6.80 3.49 -20.31
C ARG A 28 5.46 3.92 -19.71
N VAL A 29 5.24 3.69 -18.41
CA VAL A 29 4.06 4.18 -17.68
C VAL A 29 3.98 5.71 -17.70
N ARG A 30 5.12 6.40 -17.70
CA ARG A 30 5.21 7.86 -17.71
C ARG A 30 5.08 8.44 -19.12
N GLU A 31 5.61 7.74 -20.12
CA GLU A 31 5.59 8.17 -21.52
C GLU A 31 4.23 7.94 -22.19
N GLY A 32 3.30 7.23 -21.55
CA GLY A 32 1.94 7.02 -22.08
C GLY A 32 1.96 6.32 -23.43
N SER A 33 3.01 5.55 -23.71
CA SER A 33 3.22 4.93 -25.02
C SER A 33 2.13 3.87 -25.23
N PRO A 34 1.31 4.00 -26.29
CA PRO A 34 0.25 3.04 -26.62
C PRO A 34 0.79 1.65 -26.97
N ASP A 35 2.11 1.50 -27.17
CA ASP A 35 2.77 0.22 -27.47
C ASP A 35 3.21 -0.56 -26.22
N SER A 36 2.77 -0.18 -25.01
CA SER A 36 3.05 -1.01 -23.85
C SER A 36 2.23 -2.30 -23.95
N SER A 37 2.90 -3.42 -24.21
CA SER A 37 2.33 -4.78 -24.13
C SER A 37 1.82 -5.20 -22.75
N LEU A 38 1.86 -4.29 -21.76
CA LEU A 38 1.30 -4.52 -20.45
C LEU A 38 -0.22 -4.39 -20.50
N PRO A 39 -0.97 -5.39 -20.03
CA PRO A 39 -2.42 -5.26 -19.88
C PRO A 39 -2.78 -4.07 -18.99
N ASP A 40 -3.78 -3.27 -19.40
CA ASP A 40 -4.23 -2.05 -18.71
C ASP A 40 -4.52 -2.28 -17.22
N GLU A 41 -5.09 -3.44 -16.87
CA GLU A 41 -5.37 -3.82 -15.48
C GLU A 41 -4.10 -3.96 -14.62
N VAL A 42 -3.03 -4.51 -15.19
CA VAL A 42 -1.75 -4.69 -14.49
C VAL A 42 -1.10 -3.31 -14.31
N ASN A 43 -1.11 -2.49 -15.37
CA ASN A 43 -0.59 -1.13 -15.31
C ASN A 43 -1.33 -0.28 -14.26
N ALA A 44 -2.67 -0.32 -14.25
CA ALA A 44 -3.50 0.39 -13.28
C ALA A 44 -3.20 -0.04 -11.83
N ARG A 45 -2.97 -1.33 -11.57
CA ARG A 45 -2.61 -1.86 -10.24
C ARG A 45 -1.21 -1.47 -9.80
N LEU A 46 -0.24 -1.51 -10.71
CA LEU A 46 1.12 -1.04 -10.41
C LEU A 46 1.13 0.46 -10.12
N LEU A 47 0.38 1.25 -10.89
CA LEU A 47 0.25 2.69 -10.69
C LEU A 47 -0.46 3.02 -9.36
N SER A 48 -1.55 2.31 -9.03
CA SER A 48 -2.26 2.52 -7.77
C SER A 48 -1.39 2.17 -6.56
N ALA A 49 -0.65 1.06 -6.63
CA ALA A 49 0.32 0.68 -5.60
C ALA A 49 1.44 1.72 -5.46
N TYR A 50 1.96 2.23 -6.58
CA TYR A 50 2.98 3.28 -6.61
C TYR A 50 2.49 4.58 -5.95
N VAL A 51 1.31 5.07 -6.35
CA VAL A 51 0.69 6.28 -5.80
C VAL A 51 0.40 6.11 -4.32
N GLU A 52 -0.13 4.96 -3.89
CA GLU A 52 -0.42 4.71 -2.47
C GLU A 52 0.87 4.71 -1.63
N GLN A 53 1.95 4.11 -2.14
CA GLN A 53 3.22 4.05 -1.44
C GLN A 53 3.91 5.41 -1.37
N LEU A 54 3.86 6.21 -2.44
CA LEU A 54 4.30 7.60 -2.44
C LEU A 54 3.49 8.43 -1.44
N GLN A 55 2.16 8.40 -1.51
CA GLN A 55 1.30 9.15 -0.58
C GLN A 55 1.57 8.76 0.87
N ARG A 56 1.72 7.46 1.14
CA ARG A 56 2.06 6.96 2.48
C ARG A 56 3.39 7.54 2.95
N ALA A 57 4.42 7.44 2.13
CA ALA A 57 5.73 7.91 2.53
C ALA A 57 5.78 9.42 2.68
N THR A 58 5.20 10.19 1.75
CA THR A 58 5.09 11.65 1.86
C THR A 58 4.33 12.06 3.13
N ARG A 59 3.25 11.35 3.49
CA ARG A 59 2.52 11.59 4.75
C ARG A 59 3.37 11.30 5.98
N TRP A 60 4.07 10.16 6.02
CA TRP A 60 4.96 9.83 7.15
C TRP A 60 6.14 10.80 7.25
N THR A 61 6.76 11.15 6.13
CA THR A 61 7.81 12.16 6.03
C THR A 61 7.34 13.51 6.56
N ALA A 62 6.16 13.97 6.15
CA ALA A 62 5.58 15.22 6.63
C ALA A 62 5.32 15.17 8.15
N LEU A 63 4.75 14.09 8.66
CA LEU A 63 4.50 13.91 10.10
C LEU A 63 5.81 13.90 10.92
N ILE A 64 6.85 13.23 10.42
CA ILE A 64 8.17 13.19 11.07
C ILE A 64 8.81 14.58 11.05
N ALA A 65 8.82 15.27 9.90
CA ALA A 65 9.40 16.60 9.77
C ALA A 65 8.68 17.62 10.66
N ILE A 66 7.34 17.59 10.68
CA ILE A 66 6.52 18.40 11.59
C ILE A 66 6.87 18.08 13.04
N GLY A 67 6.89 16.79 13.42
CA GLY A 67 7.23 16.36 14.78
C GLY A 67 8.61 16.84 15.24
N ILE A 68 9.63 16.74 14.38
CA ILE A 68 10.99 17.19 14.70
C ILE A 68 11.05 18.71 14.82
N LEU A 69 10.39 19.45 13.92
CA LEU A 69 10.30 20.91 14.02
C LEU A 69 9.67 21.35 15.35
N LEU A 70 8.60 20.67 15.77
CA LEU A 70 7.90 20.96 17.02
C LEU A 70 8.75 20.67 18.25
N ILE A 71 9.46 19.54 18.27
CA ILE A 71 10.41 19.19 19.33
C ILE A 71 11.49 20.25 19.42
N ALA A 72 12.06 20.65 18.27
CA ALA A 72 13.11 21.63 18.22
C ALA A 72 12.64 22.99 18.78
N ILE A 73 11.47 23.49 18.36
CA ILE A 73 10.86 24.73 18.89
C ILE A 73 10.70 24.65 20.42
N THR A 74 10.19 23.53 20.93
CA THR A 74 9.94 23.34 22.36
C THR A 74 11.24 23.31 23.17
N VAL A 75 12.27 22.62 22.67
CA VAL A 75 13.59 22.56 23.29
C VAL A 75 14.26 23.92 23.30
N SER A 76 14.20 24.67 22.19
CA SER A 76 14.76 26.02 22.13
C SER A 76 14.09 26.99 23.09
N ALA A 77 12.76 26.92 23.21
CA ALA A 77 12.01 27.75 24.16
C ALA A 77 12.35 27.41 25.63
N GLY A 78 12.54 26.13 25.97
CA GLY A 78 12.82 25.69 27.34
C GLY A 78 14.27 25.90 27.79
N LEU A 79 15.23 25.69 26.89
CA LEU A 79 16.67 25.79 27.20
C LEU A 79 17.26 27.18 26.91
N GLY A 80 16.44 28.15 26.50
CA GLY A 80 16.91 29.48 26.10
C GLY A 80 17.82 29.47 24.88
N VAL A 81 17.75 28.41 24.05
CA VAL A 81 18.60 28.29 22.88
C VAL A 81 18.14 29.31 21.84
N PRO A 82 19.05 30.11 21.26
CA PRO A 82 18.69 31.10 20.26
C PRO A 82 17.90 30.46 19.11
N PRO A 83 16.80 31.07 18.65
CA PRO A 83 16.01 30.58 17.53
C PRO A 83 16.82 30.31 16.25
N ALA A 84 17.97 31.00 16.10
CA ALA A 84 18.92 30.77 15.00
C ALA A 84 19.40 29.33 14.90
N THR A 85 19.48 28.57 16.00
CA THR A 85 19.86 27.15 15.96
C THR A 85 18.82 26.28 15.25
N LEU A 86 17.53 26.62 15.35
CA LEU A 86 16.45 25.92 14.64
C LEU A 86 16.57 26.06 13.13
N THR A 87 17.08 27.22 12.68
CA THR A 87 17.36 27.51 11.28
C THR A 87 18.37 26.53 10.68
N PHE A 88 19.25 25.91 11.49
CA PHE A 88 20.22 24.92 11.02
C PHE A 88 19.71 23.47 11.16
N VAL A 89 19.04 23.13 12.25
CA VAL A 89 18.59 21.74 12.49
C VAL A 89 17.46 21.33 11.56
N PHE A 90 16.49 22.22 11.34
CA PHE A 90 15.33 21.94 10.49
C PHE A 90 15.70 21.57 9.05
N PRO A 91 16.53 22.35 8.31
CA PRO A 91 16.88 22.00 6.94
C PRO A 91 17.68 20.70 6.87
N ILE A 92 18.53 20.37 7.85
CA ILE A 92 19.28 19.10 7.88
C ILE A 92 18.31 17.91 7.97
N VAL A 93 17.34 17.98 8.88
CA VAL A 93 16.33 16.92 9.06
C VAL A 93 15.45 16.80 7.83
N LEU A 94 14.97 17.92 7.30
CA LEU A 94 14.15 17.96 6.10
C LEU A 94 14.91 17.37 4.92
N LEU A 95 16.15 17.80 4.70
CA LEU A 95 17.03 17.31 3.65
C LEU A 95 17.29 15.82 3.79
N GLY A 96 17.64 15.34 4.99
CA GLY A 96 17.84 13.92 5.26
C GLY A 96 16.60 13.10 4.92
N THR A 97 15.42 13.58 5.31
CA THR A 97 14.16 12.87 5.03
C THR A 97 13.84 12.88 3.53
N VAL A 98 14.05 14.00 2.85
CA VAL A 98 13.86 14.15 1.39
C VAL A 98 14.84 13.29 0.60
N LEU A 99 16.07 13.07 1.07
CA LEU A 99 17.08 12.28 0.36
C LEU A 99 16.99 10.77 0.66
N ILE A 100 16.60 10.39 1.87
CA ILE A 100 16.58 8.98 2.32
C ILE A 100 15.26 8.30 1.96
N MET A 101 14.12 8.96 2.19
CA MET A 101 12.81 8.31 2.02
C MET A 101 12.55 7.85 0.57
N PRO A 102 12.82 8.65 -0.47
CA PRO A 102 12.68 8.18 -1.85
C PRO A 102 13.51 6.93 -2.14
N ARG A 103 14.71 6.78 -1.56
CA ARG A 103 15.54 5.58 -1.75
C ARG A 103 14.91 4.35 -1.11
N ILE A 104 14.38 4.46 0.11
CA ILE A 104 13.70 3.36 0.79
C ILE A 104 12.43 2.96 0.03
N ILE A 105 11.64 3.94 -0.42
CA ILE A 105 10.42 3.72 -1.19
C ILE A 105 10.74 3.02 -2.51
N ARG A 106 11.75 3.51 -3.24
CA ARG A 106 12.18 2.94 -4.53
C ARG A 106 12.58 1.47 -4.40
N ARG A 107 13.38 1.12 -3.37
CA ARG A 107 13.77 -0.28 -3.13
C ARG A 107 12.56 -1.19 -2.93
N ARG A 108 11.63 -0.77 -2.05
CA ARG A 108 10.42 -1.55 -1.76
C ARG A 108 9.49 -1.67 -2.97
N LEU A 109 9.34 -0.59 -3.74
CA LEU A 109 8.54 -0.60 -4.97
C LEU A 109 9.15 -1.53 -6.01
N ARG A 110 10.46 -1.45 -6.21
CA ARG A 110 11.19 -2.29 -7.16
C ARG A 110 10.91 -3.77 -6.89
N ASP A 111 11.14 -4.20 -5.66
CA ASP A 111 10.98 -5.61 -5.28
C ASP A 111 9.52 -6.06 -5.43
N SER A 112 8.54 -5.19 -5.10
CA SER A 112 7.11 -5.49 -5.25
C SER A 112 6.64 -5.54 -6.70
N THR A 113 7.15 -4.65 -7.56
CA THR A 113 6.83 -4.61 -8.99
C THR A 113 7.44 -5.81 -9.71
N GLU A 114 8.68 -6.16 -9.40
CA GLU A 114 9.35 -7.36 -9.90
C GLU A 114 8.51 -8.61 -9.58
N GLN A 115 8.13 -8.78 -8.31
CA GLN A 115 7.30 -9.91 -7.88
C GLN A 115 5.94 -9.94 -8.57
N THR A 116 5.29 -8.78 -8.71
CA THR A 116 3.97 -8.70 -9.36
C THR A 116 4.05 -9.06 -10.84
N LEU A 117 5.02 -8.53 -11.58
CA LEU A 117 5.17 -8.84 -13.00
C LEU A 117 5.46 -10.33 -13.21
N ARG A 118 6.36 -10.92 -12.41
CA ARG A 118 6.64 -12.36 -12.47
C ARG A 118 5.42 -13.20 -12.12
N ALA A 119 4.69 -12.85 -11.07
CA ALA A 119 3.47 -13.54 -10.66
C ALA A 119 2.35 -13.44 -11.70
N GLU A 120 2.32 -12.36 -12.49
CA GLU A 120 1.42 -12.22 -13.64
C GLU A 120 1.95 -12.92 -14.89
N GLY A 121 3.09 -13.60 -14.83
CA GLY A 121 3.70 -14.27 -15.98
C GLY A 121 4.20 -13.30 -17.05
N LEU A 122 4.60 -12.09 -16.65
CA LEU A 122 5.11 -11.04 -17.54
C LEU A 122 6.61 -10.85 -17.33
N CYS A 123 7.33 -10.57 -18.41
CA CYS A 123 8.74 -10.23 -18.36
C CYS A 123 8.95 -8.92 -17.59
N VAL A 124 9.80 -8.94 -16.57
CA VAL A 124 10.08 -7.73 -15.76
C VAL A 124 10.78 -6.65 -16.59
N GLY A 125 11.52 -7.05 -17.64
CA GLY A 125 12.29 -6.15 -18.50
C GLY A 125 11.45 -5.41 -19.53
N CYS A 126 10.61 -6.12 -20.29
CA CYS A 126 9.84 -5.54 -21.39
C CYS A 126 8.31 -5.64 -21.26
N GLY A 127 7.78 -6.38 -20.27
CA GLY A 127 6.35 -6.59 -20.07
C GLY A 127 5.72 -7.71 -20.93
N TYR A 128 6.49 -8.38 -21.79
CA TYR A 128 6.00 -9.47 -22.65
C TYR A 128 5.48 -10.68 -21.87
N GLU A 129 4.45 -11.33 -22.36
CA GLU A 129 3.84 -12.51 -21.72
C GLU A 129 4.70 -13.76 -21.90
N LEU A 130 5.08 -14.39 -20.78
CA LEU A 130 5.98 -15.55 -20.73
C LEU A 130 5.26 -16.88 -20.63
N ARG A 131 3.93 -16.87 -20.49
CA ARG A 131 3.15 -18.04 -20.03
C ARG A 131 3.16 -19.19 -21.03
N ASP A 132 3.21 -18.88 -22.32
CA ASP A 132 3.12 -19.85 -23.42
C ASP A 132 4.49 -20.19 -24.01
N LEU A 133 5.56 -19.62 -23.47
CA LEU A 133 6.91 -19.91 -23.91
C LEU A 133 7.41 -21.21 -23.29
N GLY A 134 8.10 -22.01 -24.10
CA GLY A 134 8.84 -23.18 -23.63
C GLY A 134 9.98 -22.78 -22.72
N SER A 135 10.27 -23.60 -21.72
CA SER A 135 11.47 -23.45 -20.90
C SER A 135 12.67 -24.08 -21.59
N GLU A 136 13.85 -23.46 -21.48
CA GLU A 136 15.12 -24.03 -21.89
C GLU A 136 15.64 -25.06 -20.86
N ASN A 137 16.78 -25.69 -21.17
CA ASN A 137 17.38 -26.77 -20.36
C ASN A 137 17.73 -26.34 -18.92
N ASP A 138 17.93 -25.05 -18.67
CA ASP A 138 18.22 -24.47 -17.35
C ASP A 138 16.96 -24.16 -16.52
N ARG A 139 15.78 -24.58 -17.01
CA ARG A 139 14.47 -24.24 -16.42
C ARG A 139 14.19 -22.74 -16.39
N CYS A 140 14.77 -21.98 -17.31
CA CYS A 140 14.41 -20.59 -17.55
C CYS A 140 13.55 -20.47 -18.81
N VAL A 141 12.61 -19.52 -18.77
CA VAL A 141 11.89 -19.02 -19.93
C VAL A 141 12.61 -17.77 -20.41
N VAL A 142 13.03 -17.77 -21.67
CA VAL A 142 13.72 -16.64 -22.29
C VAL A 142 12.69 -15.77 -23.02
N CYS A 143 12.65 -14.49 -22.66
CA CYS A 143 11.76 -13.53 -23.30
C CYS A 143 12.23 -13.24 -24.75
N PRO A 144 11.39 -13.43 -25.77
CA PRO A 144 11.79 -13.21 -27.17
C PRO A 144 12.10 -11.73 -27.48
N GLU A 145 11.45 -10.80 -26.78
CA GLU A 145 11.60 -9.36 -27.04
C GLU A 145 12.91 -8.75 -26.51
N CYS A 146 13.39 -9.22 -25.36
CA CYS A 146 14.52 -8.59 -24.66
C CYS A 146 15.62 -9.56 -24.24
N GLY A 147 15.46 -10.86 -24.50
CA GLY A 147 16.43 -11.90 -24.17
C GLY A 147 16.57 -12.22 -22.67
N CYS A 148 15.78 -11.59 -21.79
CA CYS A 148 15.87 -11.82 -20.35
C CYS A 148 15.37 -13.23 -19.99
N ALA A 149 16.07 -13.90 -19.07
CA ALA A 149 15.76 -15.26 -18.65
C ALA A 149 15.15 -15.32 -17.24
N TRP A 150 13.97 -15.94 -17.11
CA TRP A 150 13.26 -16.06 -15.84
C TRP A 150 12.95 -17.51 -15.50
N SER A 151 13.22 -17.93 -14.28
CA SER A 151 12.97 -19.29 -13.80
C SER A 151 11.48 -19.64 -13.90
N VAL A 152 11.19 -20.81 -14.48
CA VAL A 152 9.84 -21.37 -14.62
C VAL A 152 9.14 -21.44 -13.26
N ASP A 153 9.86 -21.83 -12.20
CA ASP A 153 9.30 -21.98 -10.86
C ASP A 153 8.77 -20.65 -10.29
N ARG A 154 9.32 -19.52 -10.75
CA ARG A 154 8.88 -18.17 -10.34
C ARG A 154 7.78 -17.59 -11.24
N VAL A 155 7.72 -18.00 -12.50
CA VAL A 155 6.73 -17.54 -13.50
C VAL A 155 5.43 -18.35 -13.41
N VAL A 156 5.52 -19.65 -13.10
CA VAL A 156 4.38 -20.59 -13.16
C VAL A 156 3.40 -20.45 -12.00
N LEU A 157 3.75 -19.79 -10.90
CA LEU A 157 2.81 -19.55 -9.79
C LEU A 157 1.55 -18.76 -10.21
N GLY A 158 1.57 -18.07 -11.36
CA GLY A 158 0.40 -17.39 -11.94
C GLY A 158 -0.47 -18.24 -12.88
N ARG A 159 0.01 -19.41 -13.32
CA ARG A 159 -0.56 -20.16 -14.46
C ARG A 159 -1.95 -20.73 -14.18
N THR A 160 -2.23 -21.11 -12.93
CA THR A 160 -3.46 -21.82 -12.56
C THR A 160 -4.67 -20.90 -12.49
N ALA A 161 -4.48 -19.58 -12.44
CA ALA A 161 -5.57 -18.69 -12.06
C ALA A 161 -6.30 -18.07 -13.26
N GLN A 162 -5.66 -17.88 -14.42
CA GLN A 162 -6.24 -16.99 -15.44
C GLN A 162 -6.87 -17.67 -16.67
N ARG A 163 -6.80 -19.00 -16.80
CA ARG A 163 -7.22 -19.67 -18.04
C ARG A 163 -8.73 -19.60 -18.33
N ASP A 164 -9.54 -19.25 -17.34
CA ASP A 164 -11.01 -19.16 -17.47
C ASP A 164 -11.55 -17.72 -17.36
N ARG A 165 -10.72 -16.69 -17.52
CA ARG A 165 -11.25 -15.32 -17.60
C ARG A 165 -12.06 -15.19 -18.90
N PRO A 166 -13.35 -14.81 -18.84
CA PRO A 166 -14.08 -14.47 -20.06
C PRO A 166 -13.34 -13.35 -20.79
N SER A 167 -13.31 -13.43 -22.12
CA SER A 167 -12.69 -12.42 -22.97
C SER A 167 -13.22 -11.04 -22.57
N PRO A 168 -12.40 -9.97 -22.57
CA PRO A 168 -12.86 -8.61 -22.31
C PRO A 168 -14.17 -8.26 -23.06
N ASP A 169 -14.31 -8.77 -24.29
CA ASP A 169 -15.50 -8.57 -25.13
C ASP A 169 -16.83 -9.06 -24.50
N ASP A 170 -16.78 -10.03 -23.57
CA ASP A 170 -17.98 -10.58 -22.90
C ASP A 170 -18.37 -9.80 -21.62
N ALA A 171 -17.44 -9.04 -21.02
CA ALA A 171 -17.66 -8.29 -19.76
C ALA A 171 -17.99 -6.79 -19.99
N ASP A 172 -18.04 -6.36 -21.25
CA ASP A 172 -17.59 -5.02 -21.63
C ASP A 172 -18.58 -3.86 -21.47
N ARG A 173 -19.85 -4.11 -21.12
CA ARG A 173 -20.83 -3.00 -21.02
C ARG A 173 -21.14 -2.53 -19.60
N GLU A 174 -21.15 -3.43 -18.63
CA GLU A 174 -21.52 -3.09 -17.25
C GLU A 174 -20.29 -2.76 -16.37
N GLU A 175 -19.14 -3.36 -16.66
CA GLU A 175 -17.94 -3.21 -15.82
C GLU A 175 -17.10 -1.95 -16.15
N ARG A 176 -17.09 -1.50 -17.43
CA ARG A 176 -16.39 -0.27 -17.86
C ARG A 176 -16.88 0.99 -17.14
N THR A 177 -18.17 1.06 -16.81
CA THR A 177 -18.75 2.20 -16.08
C THR A 177 -18.33 2.23 -14.61
N HIS A 178 -18.01 1.06 -14.03
CA HIS A 178 -17.54 0.96 -12.65
C HIS A 178 -16.03 1.16 -12.48
N SER A 179 -15.22 0.81 -13.50
CA SER A 179 -13.75 0.85 -13.42
C SER A 179 -13.19 2.27 -13.32
N HIS A 180 -13.76 3.25 -14.03
CA HIS A 180 -13.27 4.63 -14.02
C HIS A 180 -13.43 5.33 -12.65
N SER A 181 -14.38 4.88 -11.82
CA SER A 181 -14.61 5.42 -10.47
C SER A 181 -13.71 4.83 -9.39
N ARG A 182 -12.88 3.83 -9.71
CA ARG A 182 -11.89 3.22 -8.80
C ARG A 182 -10.66 4.11 -8.60
N SER A 183 -10.34 5.01 -9.54
CA SER A 183 -9.06 5.74 -9.61
C SER A 183 -8.80 6.75 -8.47
N LEU A 184 -9.81 7.13 -7.68
CA LEU A 184 -9.66 8.09 -6.56
C LEU A 184 -9.91 7.48 -5.17
N ARG A 185 -10.22 6.19 -5.08
CA ARG A 185 -10.49 5.56 -3.79
C ARG A 185 -9.17 5.11 -3.16
N GLN A 186 -9.08 5.26 -1.84
CA GLN A 186 -7.97 4.70 -1.04
C GLN A 186 -8.09 3.17 -1.06
N VAL A 187 -7.64 2.58 -2.16
CA VAL A 187 -7.46 1.15 -2.31
C VAL A 187 -6.33 0.76 -1.38
N LEU A 188 -6.63 -0.13 -0.44
CA LEU A 188 -5.60 -0.73 0.40
C LEU A 188 -5.00 -1.86 -0.42
N SER A 189 -3.74 -1.79 -0.82
CA SER A 189 -3.09 -2.93 -1.50
C SER A 189 -2.47 -3.91 -0.49
N ILE A 190 -2.34 -5.20 -0.81
CA ILE A 190 -1.47 -6.14 -0.08
C ILE A 190 -0.79 -7.07 -1.08
N THR A 191 0.43 -7.50 -0.77
CA THR A 191 1.04 -8.61 -1.47
C THR A 191 0.42 -9.91 -0.97
N ASP A 192 -0.16 -10.69 -1.86
CA ASP A 192 -0.73 -12.00 -1.56
C ASP A 192 0.37 -13.06 -1.36
N ALA A 193 0.01 -14.33 -1.20
CA ALA A 193 0.97 -15.40 -0.94
C ALA A 193 1.84 -15.77 -2.16
N SER A 194 1.42 -15.41 -3.38
CA SER A 194 2.20 -15.64 -4.61
C SER A 194 3.14 -14.47 -4.94
N GLY A 195 3.10 -13.38 -4.16
CA GLY A 195 3.91 -12.19 -4.41
C GLY A 195 3.19 -11.14 -5.26
N ARG A 196 1.91 -11.35 -5.60
CA ARG A 196 1.11 -10.43 -6.41
C ARG A 196 0.54 -9.32 -5.55
N ILE A 197 0.62 -8.07 -6.01
CA ILE A 197 -0.13 -6.98 -5.37
C ILE A 197 -1.61 -7.11 -5.75
N VAL A 198 -2.43 -7.32 -4.73
CA VAL A 198 -3.89 -7.38 -4.84
C VAL A 198 -4.54 -6.29 -3.99
N ASP A 199 -5.67 -5.82 -4.46
CA ASP A 199 -6.48 -4.86 -3.71
C ASP A 199 -7.13 -5.57 -2.53
N LEU A 200 -7.22 -4.90 -1.39
CA LEU A 200 -7.97 -5.32 -0.22
C LEU A 200 -9.27 -4.52 -0.13
N ILE A 201 -10.29 -5.21 0.36
CA ILE A 201 -11.54 -4.57 0.75
C ILE A 201 -11.26 -3.52 1.84
N ASN A 202 -11.71 -2.29 1.59
CA ASN A 202 -11.61 -1.21 2.55
C ASN A 202 -12.82 -1.25 3.51
N PRO A 203 -12.63 -1.56 4.80
CA PRO A 203 -13.73 -1.81 5.73
C PRO A 203 -14.54 -0.56 6.10
N ARG A 204 -14.06 0.63 5.72
CA ARG A 204 -14.77 1.90 5.93
C ARG A 204 -15.58 2.35 4.70
N VAL A 205 -15.30 1.81 3.51
CA VAL A 205 -16.03 2.16 2.28
C VAL A 205 -17.17 1.18 2.10
N THR A 206 -18.31 1.47 2.73
CA THR A 206 -19.47 0.56 2.72
C THR A 206 -20.34 0.67 1.48
N HIS A 207 -20.19 1.72 0.66
CA HIS A 207 -21.16 2.06 -0.37
C HIS A 207 -20.82 1.53 -1.78
N ARG A 208 -19.67 0.86 -1.98
CA ARG A 208 -19.36 0.10 -3.22
C ARG A 208 -18.41 -1.05 -2.88
N LEU A 209 -18.95 -2.09 -2.27
CA LEU A 209 -18.22 -3.33 -2.06
C LEU A 209 -18.44 -4.24 -3.29
N PRO A 210 -17.56 -5.21 -3.55
CA PRO A 210 -17.75 -6.15 -4.67
C PRO A 210 -19.08 -6.89 -4.55
N ALA A 211 -19.66 -7.33 -5.67
CA ALA A 211 -20.95 -8.04 -5.68
C ALA A 211 -20.98 -9.23 -4.71
N HIS A 212 -19.86 -9.95 -4.56
CA HIS A 212 -19.74 -11.05 -3.60
C HIS A 212 -19.88 -10.63 -2.13
N TRP A 213 -19.61 -9.37 -1.79
CA TRP A 213 -19.84 -8.87 -0.43
C TRP A 213 -21.33 -8.73 -0.12
N ASP A 214 -22.14 -8.35 -1.10
CA ASP A 214 -23.59 -8.23 -0.94
C ASP A 214 -24.30 -9.58 -0.91
N ALA A 215 -23.67 -10.62 -1.47
CA ALA A 215 -24.12 -12.01 -1.34
C ALA A 215 -23.92 -12.59 0.09
N ILE A 216 -23.14 -11.94 0.96
CA ILE A 216 -22.96 -12.38 2.35
C ILE A 216 -24.20 -11.97 3.17
N PRO A 217 -24.88 -12.90 3.87
CA PRO A 217 -26.03 -12.58 4.71
C PRO A 217 -25.71 -11.46 5.73
N GLU A 218 -26.65 -10.52 5.93
CA GLU A 218 -26.44 -9.35 6.80
C GLU A 218 -26.02 -9.74 8.22
N GLU A 219 -26.53 -10.87 8.73
CA GLU A 219 -26.20 -11.45 10.03
C GLU A 219 -24.71 -11.78 10.18
N ARG A 220 -24.06 -12.25 9.10
CA ARG A 220 -22.61 -12.48 9.05
C ARG A 220 -21.84 -11.20 8.74
N ARG A 221 -22.40 -10.34 7.89
CA ARG A 221 -21.77 -9.12 7.39
C ARG A 221 -21.57 -8.06 8.47
N ARG A 222 -22.56 -7.85 9.34
CA ARG A 222 -22.53 -6.85 10.42
C ARG A 222 -21.42 -7.11 11.46
N PRO A 223 -21.26 -8.31 12.04
CA PRO A 223 -20.17 -8.58 12.98
C PRO A 223 -18.79 -8.53 12.30
N LEU A 224 -18.67 -9.02 11.06
CA LEU A 224 -17.43 -8.92 10.28
C LEU A 224 -17.02 -7.45 10.06
N ARG A 225 -17.95 -6.60 9.62
CA ARG A 225 -17.71 -5.15 9.46
C ARG A 225 -17.26 -4.50 10.77
N ASN A 226 -17.85 -4.89 11.89
CA ASN A 226 -17.44 -4.38 13.21
C ASN A 226 -16.03 -4.84 13.60
N ARG A 227 -15.67 -6.11 13.36
CA ARG A 227 -14.31 -6.63 13.58
C ARG A 227 -13.30 -5.86 12.72
N LEU A 228 -13.57 -5.69 11.43
CA LEU A 228 -12.68 -4.98 10.52
C LEU A 228 -12.51 -3.50 10.91
N ARG A 229 -13.59 -2.82 11.33
CA ARG A 229 -13.54 -1.41 11.80
C ARG A 229 -12.73 -1.23 13.07
N ARG A 230 -12.64 -2.25 13.93
CA ARG A 230 -11.81 -2.25 15.15
C ARG A 230 -10.32 -2.46 14.84
N ILE A 231 -9.95 -2.95 13.66
CA ILE A 231 -8.54 -3.17 13.30
C ILE A 231 -7.80 -1.84 13.27
N GLY A 232 -6.79 -1.73 14.15
CA GLY A 232 -5.96 -0.55 14.29
C GLY A 232 -6.56 0.55 15.17
N MET A 233 -7.76 0.35 15.74
CA MET A 233 -8.41 1.35 16.61
C MET A 233 -7.54 1.68 17.83
N THR A 234 -7.00 0.68 18.54
CA THR A 234 -6.12 0.91 19.70
C THR A 234 -4.93 1.79 19.36
N ARG A 235 -4.25 1.52 18.24
CA ARG A 235 -3.13 2.34 17.78
C ARG A 235 -3.58 3.77 17.42
N ARG A 236 -4.76 3.96 16.82
CA ARG A 236 -5.30 5.30 16.54
C ARG A 236 -5.59 6.06 17.81
N VAL A 237 -6.23 5.42 18.79
CA VAL A 237 -6.53 6.02 20.09
C VAL A 237 -5.25 6.42 20.79
N LEU A 238 -4.23 5.55 20.84
CA LEU A 238 -2.94 5.88 21.44
C LEU A 238 -2.25 7.06 20.74
N ILE A 239 -2.19 7.08 19.40
CA ILE A 239 -1.61 8.21 18.66
C ILE A 239 -2.44 9.48 18.89
N ALA A 240 -3.76 9.40 18.89
CA ALA A 240 -4.64 10.53 19.13
C ALA A 240 -4.46 11.10 20.54
N LEU A 241 -4.41 10.25 21.57
CA LEU A 241 -4.13 10.63 22.96
C LEU A 241 -2.76 11.31 23.08
N PHE A 242 -1.74 10.77 22.42
CA PHE A 242 -0.42 11.37 22.37
C PHE A 242 -0.47 12.78 21.74
N MET A 243 -1.16 12.95 20.60
CA MET A 243 -1.31 14.26 19.96
C MET A 243 -2.08 15.25 20.84
N VAL A 244 -3.17 14.81 21.47
CA VAL A 244 -3.92 15.65 22.43
C VAL A 244 -3.04 16.06 23.60
N SER A 245 -2.22 15.14 24.14
CA SER A 245 -1.32 15.44 25.26
C SER A 245 -0.29 16.52 24.91
N ILE A 246 0.28 16.49 23.70
CA ILE A 246 1.17 17.54 23.20
C ILE A 246 0.43 18.87 23.13
N GLY A 247 -0.78 18.89 22.55
CA GLY A 247 -1.57 20.11 22.43
C GLY A 247 -1.93 20.73 23.79
N VAL A 248 -2.34 19.90 24.75
CA VAL A 248 -2.66 20.33 26.12
C VAL A 248 -1.40 20.85 26.84
N PHE A 249 -0.26 20.17 26.67
CA PHE A 249 1.01 20.58 27.25
C PHE A 249 1.47 21.96 26.76
N GLN A 250 1.38 22.22 25.45
CA GLN A 250 1.72 23.53 24.86
C GLN A 250 0.83 24.66 25.40
N ILE A 251 -0.47 24.41 25.52
CA ILE A 251 -1.42 25.38 26.10
C ILE A 251 -1.09 25.62 27.59
N SER A 252 -0.75 24.55 28.33
CA SER A 252 -0.42 24.63 29.76
C SER A 252 0.86 25.42 30.02
N ILE A 253 1.94 25.18 29.26
CA ILE A 253 3.19 25.95 29.35
C ILE A 253 2.91 27.43 29.09
N THR A 254 2.18 27.74 28.02
CA THR A 254 1.87 29.12 27.65
C THR A 254 1.20 29.87 28.80
N ARG A 255 0.22 29.23 29.45
CA ARG A 255 -0.45 29.77 30.64
C ARG A 255 0.50 29.96 31.83
N ARG A 256 1.41 29.02 32.08
CA ARG A 256 2.38 29.09 33.20
C ARG A 256 3.44 30.16 33.00
N THR A 257 3.90 30.35 31.77
CA THR A 257 4.95 31.34 31.44
C THR A 257 4.45 32.78 31.40
N GLY A 258 3.13 33.02 31.54
CA GLY A 258 2.56 34.36 31.48
C GLY A 258 2.68 35.02 30.10
N VAL A 259 2.95 34.25 29.05
CA VAL A 259 3.02 34.76 27.68
C VAL A 259 1.64 35.27 27.28
N SER A 260 1.53 36.57 27.04
CA SER A 260 0.28 37.26 26.70
C SER A 260 0.33 37.89 25.31
N GLY A 261 -0.83 38.37 24.83
CA GLY A 261 -0.98 39.03 23.53
C GLY A 261 -0.76 38.10 22.34
N TYR A 262 -0.25 38.64 21.23
CA TYR A 262 -0.07 37.90 19.98
C TYR A 262 0.86 36.69 20.10
N ARG A 263 1.80 36.70 21.05
CA ARG A 263 2.73 35.60 21.31
C ARG A 263 2.03 34.35 21.86
N ALA A 264 0.88 34.52 22.52
CA ALA A 264 0.08 33.40 23.01
C ALA A 264 -0.75 32.73 21.90
N LEU A 265 -1.07 33.43 20.81
CA LEU A 265 -1.90 32.89 19.72
C LEU A 265 -1.26 31.66 19.06
N PHE A 266 0.06 31.68 18.87
CA PHE A 266 0.79 30.59 18.23
C PHE A 266 0.66 29.25 18.96
N PRO A 267 0.99 29.13 20.27
CA PRO A 267 0.83 27.86 20.99
C PRO A 267 -0.64 27.43 21.14
N PHE A 268 -1.60 28.37 21.21
CA PHE A 268 -3.03 28.01 21.17
C PHE A 268 -3.45 27.42 19.82
N ALA A 269 -3.08 28.06 18.71
CA ALA A 269 -3.36 27.56 17.37
C ALA A 269 -2.70 26.19 17.13
N MET A 270 -1.46 26.02 17.62
CA MET A 270 -0.74 24.76 17.56
C MET A 270 -1.42 23.66 18.40
N GLY A 271 -1.85 23.99 19.63
CA GLY A 271 -2.63 23.07 20.45
C GLY A 271 -3.93 22.63 19.78
N ALA A 272 -4.67 23.58 19.20
CA ALA A 272 -5.88 23.29 18.43
C ALA A 272 -5.60 22.42 17.20
N TYR A 273 -4.49 22.67 16.48
CA TYR A 273 -4.06 21.85 15.35
C TYR A 273 -3.83 20.39 15.74
N PHE A 274 -3.14 20.12 16.86
CA PHE A 274 -2.93 18.74 17.33
C PHE A 274 -4.22 18.03 17.71
N VAL A 275 -5.15 18.74 18.36
CA VAL A 275 -6.47 18.19 18.69
C VAL A 275 -7.26 17.88 17.41
N GLY A 276 -7.24 18.79 16.43
CA GLY A 276 -7.83 18.56 15.11
C GLY A 276 -7.21 17.36 14.39
N MET A 277 -5.88 17.23 14.42
CA MET A 277 -5.16 16.11 13.84
C MET A 277 -5.48 14.78 14.54
N ALA A 278 -5.62 14.78 15.87
CA ALA A 278 -6.04 13.61 16.63
C ALA A 278 -7.43 13.12 16.17
N PHE A 279 -8.38 14.03 16.03
CA PHE A 279 -9.71 13.71 15.52
C PHE A 279 -9.68 13.19 14.08
N TRP A 280 -8.86 13.80 13.22
CA TRP A 280 -8.64 13.34 11.86
C TRP A 280 -8.04 11.92 11.82
N ILE A 281 -7.04 11.61 12.67
CA ILE A 281 -6.43 10.28 12.79
C ILE A 281 -7.45 9.21 13.17
N LEU A 282 -8.38 9.53 14.08
CA LEU A 282 -9.45 8.61 14.47
C LEU A 282 -10.40 8.29 13.30
N ARG A 283 -10.69 9.30 12.47
CA ARG A 283 -11.57 9.19 11.30
C ARG A 283 -10.89 8.64 10.04
N HIS A 284 -9.58 8.77 9.91
CA HIS A 284 -8.86 8.38 8.70
C HIS A 284 -8.33 6.93 8.76
N PRO A 285 -8.38 6.16 7.66
CA PRO A 285 -7.89 4.77 7.59
C PRO A 285 -6.36 4.58 7.69
N LEU A 286 -5.57 5.56 8.16
CA LEU A 286 -4.11 5.57 8.03
C LEU A 286 -3.38 4.39 8.69
N THR A 287 -3.99 3.76 9.69
CA THR A 287 -3.33 2.72 10.51
C THR A 287 -3.93 1.33 10.32
N HIS A 288 -4.70 1.10 9.25
CA HIS A 288 -5.22 -0.24 8.99
C HIS A 288 -4.05 -1.22 8.80
N ASN A 289 -3.99 -2.23 9.68
CA ASN A 289 -3.05 -3.32 9.52
C ASN A 289 -3.62 -4.26 8.44
N ARG A 290 -3.07 -4.16 7.23
CA ARG A 290 -3.46 -4.94 6.06
C ARG A 290 -3.43 -6.45 6.32
N LYS A 291 -2.40 -6.94 7.01
CA LYS A 291 -2.27 -8.36 7.39
C LYS A 291 -3.39 -8.80 8.33
N LYS A 292 -3.78 -7.96 9.30
CA LYS A 292 -4.93 -8.24 10.18
C LYS A 292 -6.25 -8.23 9.41
N ILE A 293 -6.44 -7.33 8.44
CA ILE A 293 -7.64 -7.33 7.59
C ILE A 293 -7.72 -8.64 6.81
N ALA A 294 -6.64 -9.01 6.12
CA ALA A 294 -6.56 -10.26 5.38
C ALA A 294 -6.79 -11.48 6.29
N GLY A 295 -6.15 -11.52 7.47
CA GLY A 295 -6.33 -12.59 8.45
C GLY A 295 -7.75 -12.71 8.98
N VAL A 296 -8.44 -11.59 9.26
CA VAL A 296 -9.85 -11.63 9.69
C VAL A 296 -10.76 -12.14 8.56
N MET A 297 -10.54 -11.69 7.32
CA MET A 297 -11.31 -12.14 6.16
C MET A 297 -11.10 -13.63 5.89
N MET A 298 -9.84 -14.08 5.84
CA MET A 298 -9.48 -15.49 5.66
C MET A 298 -9.99 -16.37 6.80
N GLY A 299 -9.98 -15.87 8.05
CA GLY A 299 -10.54 -16.58 9.20
C GLY A 299 -12.06 -16.78 9.12
N GLU A 300 -12.78 -15.92 8.39
CA GLU A 300 -14.18 -16.13 8.05
C GLU A 300 -14.37 -16.98 6.79
N GLY A 301 -13.29 -17.41 6.13
CA GLY A 301 -13.32 -18.11 4.85
C GLY A 301 -13.70 -17.21 3.68
N LEU A 302 -13.38 -15.91 3.72
CA LEU A 302 -13.68 -14.95 2.66
C LEU A 302 -12.38 -14.44 2.03
N CYS A 303 -12.37 -14.27 0.71
CA CYS A 303 -11.25 -13.64 0.02
C CYS A 303 -11.06 -12.18 0.49
N PRO A 304 -9.89 -11.79 1.01
CA PRO A 304 -9.61 -10.42 1.40
C PRO A 304 -9.75 -9.37 0.28
N SER A 305 -9.64 -9.80 -0.98
CA SER A 305 -9.66 -8.92 -2.14
C SER A 305 -11.06 -8.68 -2.71
N CYS A 306 -11.83 -9.75 -2.96
CA CYS A 306 -13.16 -9.65 -3.55
C CYS A 306 -14.32 -10.12 -2.65
N ALA A 307 -14.03 -10.64 -1.45
CA ALA A 307 -15.01 -11.24 -0.52
C ALA A 307 -15.78 -12.47 -1.02
N LYS A 308 -15.33 -13.12 -2.11
CA LYS A 308 -15.82 -14.45 -2.48
C LYS A 308 -15.63 -15.44 -1.32
N ASP A 309 -16.62 -16.28 -1.07
CA ASP A 309 -16.51 -17.39 -0.09
C ASP A 309 -15.51 -18.43 -0.62
N LEU A 310 -14.50 -18.73 0.20
CA LEU A 310 -13.40 -19.65 -0.09
C LEU A 310 -13.53 -20.97 0.68
N ARG A 311 -14.59 -21.18 1.47
CA ARG A 311 -14.73 -22.38 2.32
C ARG A 311 -14.89 -23.67 1.51
N ALA A 312 -15.53 -23.56 0.35
CA ALA A 312 -15.76 -24.69 -0.56
C ALA A 312 -14.60 -24.90 -1.54
N GLU A 313 -13.65 -23.97 -1.61
CA GLU A 313 -12.59 -24.02 -2.62
C GLU A 313 -11.49 -25.01 -2.21
N PRO A 314 -11.09 -25.92 -3.10
CA PRO A 314 -10.01 -26.86 -2.81
C PRO A 314 -8.69 -26.13 -2.66
N ARG A 315 -7.83 -26.63 -1.76
CA ARG A 315 -6.45 -26.15 -1.65
C ARG A 315 -5.64 -26.66 -2.84
N GLN A 316 -4.76 -25.83 -3.36
CA GLN A 316 -3.79 -26.25 -4.37
C GLN A 316 -2.72 -27.17 -3.74
N PRO A 317 -1.97 -27.94 -4.56
CA PRO A 317 -0.94 -28.86 -4.06
C PRO A 317 0.16 -28.21 -3.22
N ASP A 318 0.40 -26.90 -3.41
CA ASP A 318 1.31 -26.07 -2.63
C ASP A 318 0.74 -25.60 -1.28
N GLY A 319 -0.51 -25.98 -0.98
CA GLY A 319 -1.24 -25.61 0.23
C GLY A 319 -1.89 -24.22 0.18
N LEU A 320 -1.83 -23.50 -0.94
CA LEU A 320 -2.45 -22.19 -1.09
C LEU A 320 -3.95 -22.29 -1.41
N LEU A 321 -4.72 -21.30 -0.96
CA LEU A 321 -6.10 -21.07 -1.35
C LEU A 321 -6.14 -19.97 -2.41
N VAL A 322 -6.49 -20.33 -3.65
CA VAL A 322 -6.61 -19.37 -4.75
C VAL A 322 -8.07 -19.03 -4.94
N CYS A 323 -8.40 -17.74 -4.86
CA CYS A 323 -9.75 -17.27 -5.09
C CYS A 323 -10.13 -17.47 -6.56
N PRO A 324 -11.23 -18.17 -6.90
CA PRO A 324 -11.62 -18.38 -8.30
C PRO A 324 -12.12 -17.09 -8.98
N SER A 325 -12.54 -16.09 -8.20
CA SER A 325 -13.08 -14.83 -8.72
C SER A 325 -12.00 -13.81 -9.06
N CYS A 326 -11.04 -13.59 -8.14
CA CYS A 326 -10.02 -12.54 -8.29
C CYS A 326 -8.61 -13.09 -8.40
N HIS A 327 -8.42 -14.40 -8.29
CA HIS A 327 -7.14 -15.09 -8.47
C HIS A 327 -6.06 -14.67 -7.46
N ALA A 328 -6.45 -14.08 -6.34
CA ALA A 328 -5.55 -13.79 -5.24
C ALA A 328 -5.26 -15.10 -4.49
N ALA A 329 -3.98 -15.36 -4.23
CA ALA A 329 -3.51 -16.55 -3.54
C ALA A 329 -3.28 -16.27 -2.05
N TRP A 330 -3.84 -17.09 -1.18
CA TRP A 330 -3.76 -16.89 0.26
C TRP A 330 -3.24 -18.13 0.96
N SER A 331 -2.26 -17.93 1.84
CA SER A 331 -1.79 -19.00 2.70
C SER A 331 -2.82 -19.23 3.82
N PRO A 332 -3.33 -20.45 4.03
CA PRO A 332 -4.23 -20.74 5.16
C PRO A 332 -3.50 -20.61 6.51
N THR A 333 -2.18 -20.74 6.50
CA THR A 333 -1.28 -20.56 7.63
C THR A 333 -0.97 -19.11 7.97
N VAL A 334 -1.86 -18.13 7.69
CA VAL A 334 -1.89 -16.89 8.49
C VAL A 334 -2.35 -17.17 9.94
N GLU A 335 -2.08 -18.37 10.44
CA GLU A 335 -2.28 -18.85 11.78
C GLU A 335 -1.16 -18.34 12.71
N GLU A 336 -0.77 -17.07 12.56
CA GLU A 336 -0.89 -16.22 13.73
C GLU A 336 -2.38 -15.94 13.93
N ARG A 337 -3.17 -16.93 14.38
CA ARG A 337 -4.39 -16.61 15.12
C ARG A 337 -3.93 -15.64 16.20
N PRO A 338 -4.32 -14.37 16.16
CA PRO A 338 -3.87 -13.44 17.17
C PRO A 338 -4.25 -14.02 18.52
N LYS A 339 -3.34 -14.06 19.50
CA LYS A 339 -3.59 -14.71 20.81
C LYS A 339 -4.94 -14.33 21.45
N TRP A 340 -5.51 -13.17 21.10
CA TRP A 340 -6.83 -12.67 21.53
C TRP A 340 -8.06 -13.29 20.82
N LEU A 341 -7.87 -14.27 19.92
CA LEU A 341 -8.93 -15.02 19.23
C LEU A 341 -8.94 -16.52 19.62
N ARG A 342 -8.15 -16.92 20.63
CA ARG A 342 -8.35 -18.21 21.29
C ARG A 342 -9.51 -18.05 22.29
N PRO A 343 -10.48 -18.99 22.31
CA PRO A 343 -11.64 -18.91 23.19
C PRO A 343 -11.25 -18.77 24.66
#